data_AF-A0AA43XI67-F1
#
_entry.id   AF-A0AA43XI67-F1
#
_cell.length_a   1.000
_cell.length_b   1.000
_cell.length_c   1.000
_cell.angle_alpha   90.00
_cell.angle_beta   90.00
_cell.angle_gamma   90.00
#
_symmetry.space_group_name_H-M   'P 1'
#
loop_
_entity.id
_entity.type
_entity.pdbx_description
1 polymer ?
#
loop_
_entity_poly.entity_id
_entity_poly.type
_entity_poly.pdbx_seq_one_letter_code
_entity_poly.pdbx_strand_id
1 'polypeptide(L)'
;MDRKWLGLLLIIIGGIFSLSNLGYYPGEFTLMIVGILLVVTYYRSGDSVYRRKQGLLITGAIVTMVGLFAVIEQNLPVGNRDGYLFFVFLGIAFLAVFLIHTRHLKTLPLGKRRWPLYPAAALGGFALFVFVVEFMDQDLIEPVLNNAFPVGLIVVGVILIVKAFRKGK
;
A
#
# COMPACT_ATOMS: atom_id res chain seq x y z
N MET A 1 5.90 -0.63 24.16
CA MET A 1 7.18 -0.35 23.46
C MET A 1 7.83 0.83 24.13
N ASP A 2 8.97 0.57 24.73
CA ASP A 2 9.65 1.52 25.59
C ASP A 2 10.36 2.59 24.77
N ARG A 3 10.54 3.79 25.35
CA ARG A 3 11.23 4.90 24.70
C ARG A 3 12.65 4.51 24.27
N LYS A 4 13.32 3.65 25.06
CA LYS A 4 14.64 3.09 24.74
C LYS A 4 14.64 2.33 23.42
N TRP A 5 13.64 1.48 23.20
CA TRP A 5 13.50 0.70 21.97
C TRP A 5 13.17 1.57 20.76
N LEU A 6 12.33 2.59 20.94
CA LEU A 6 12.06 3.56 19.87
C LEU A 6 13.34 4.31 19.47
N GLY A 7 14.13 4.76 20.46
CA GLY A 7 15.42 5.41 20.20
C GLY A 7 16.38 4.48 19.45
N LEU A 8 16.50 3.22 19.88
CA LEU A 8 17.34 2.23 19.20
C LEU A 8 16.87 1.98 17.75
N LEU A 9 15.56 1.86 17.53
CA LEU A 9 15.00 1.70 16.18
C LEU A 9 15.38 2.88 15.27
N LEU A 10 15.25 4.11 15.78
CA LEU A 10 15.60 5.32 15.04
C LEU A 10 17.10 5.39 14.73
N ILE A 11 17.95 5.00 15.66
CA ILE A 11 19.40 4.90 15.45
C ILE A 11 19.72 3.88 14.35
N ILE A 12 19.10 2.70 14.39
CA ILE A 12 19.30 1.66 13.37
C ILE A 12 18.83 2.15 11.99
N ILE A 13 17.63 2.74 11.91
CA ILE A 13 17.11 3.30 10.65
C ILE A 13 18.05 4.41 10.12
N GLY A 14 18.46 5.34 10.98
CA GLY A 14 19.40 6.40 10.60
C GLY A 14 20.73 5.82 10.10
N GLY A 15 21.28 4.82 10.80
CA GLY A 15 22.49 4.13 10.39
C GLY A 15 22.36 3.42 9.03
N ILE A 16 21.23 2.77 8.78
CA ILE A 16 20.92 2.15 7.48
C ILE A 16 20.97 3.21 6.36
N PHE A 17 20.29 4.35 6.54
CA PHE A 17 20.32 5.45 5.56
C PHE A 17 21.73 6.04 5.39
N SER A 18 22.47 6.26 6.48
CA SER A 18 23.84 6.76 6.40
C SER A 18 24.75 5.80 5.62
N LEU A 19 24.65 4.50 5.85
CA LEU A 19 25.43 3.49 5.13
C LEU A 19 25.08 3.47 3.63
N SER A 20 23.81 3.61 3.28
CA SER A 20 23.39 3.72 1.88
C SER A 20 23.97 4.98 1.22
N ASN A 21 23.88 6.14 1.91
CA ASN A 21 24.40 7.41 1.40
C ASN A 21 25.92 7.43 1.23
N LEU A 22 26.65 6.62 2.01
CA LEU A 22 28.09 6.43 1.88
C LEU A 22 28.46 5.45 0.76
N GLY A 23 27.48 4.85 0.08
CA GLY A 23 27.68 3.95 -1.06
C GLY A 23 28.03 2.52 -0.68
N TYR A 24 27.80 2.08 0.57
CA TYR A 24 28.07 0.69 0.97
C TYR A 24 27.13 -0.32 0.32
N TYR A 25 25.93 0.09 -0.05
CA TYR A 25 24.96 -0.73 -0.78
C TYR A 25 23.97 0.17 -1.54
N PRO A 26 23.27 -0.36 -2.56
CA PRO A 26 22.40 0.46 -3.42
C PRO A 26 21.16 1.00 -2.69
N GLY A 27 20.74 2.21 -3.04
CA GLY A 27 19.68 2.95 -2.34
C GLY A 27 18.29 2.30 -2.41
N GLU A 28 18.02 1.54 -3.46
CA GLU A 28 16.77 0.80 -3.67
C GLU A 28 16.53 -0.28 -2.59
N PHE A 29 17.60 -0.88 -2.05
CA PHE A 29 17.49 -1.86 -0.96
C PHE A 29 17.19 -1.20 0.40
N THR A 30 17.53 0.07 0.57
CA THR A 30 17.37 0.81 1.84
C THR A 30 15.93 0.76 2.33
N LEU A 31 14.98 1.09 1.46
CA LEU A 31 13.56 1.07 1.81
C LEU A 31 13.09 -0.35 2.13
N MET A 32 13.52 -1.36 1.36
CA MET A 32 13.14 -2.74 1.62
C MET A 32 13.63 -3.20 3.01
N ILE A 33 14.89 -2.92 3.36
CA ILE A 33 15.48 -3.28 4.67
C ILE A 33 14.75 -2.55 5.81
N VAL A 34 14.51 -1.24 5.67
CA VAL A 34 13.79 -0.45 6.67
C VAL A 34 12.35 -0.97 6.86
N GLY A 35 11.66 -1.29 5.76
CA GLY A 35 10.33 -1.86 5.78
C GLY A 35 10.28 -3.19 6.55
N ILE A 36 11.20 -4.11 6.24
CA ILE A 36 11.34 -5.39 6.93
C ILE A 36 11.61 -5.17 8.42
N LEU A 37 12.52 -4.25 8.77
CA LEU A 37 12.84 -3.91 10.16
C LEU A 37 11.61 -3.41 10.92
N LEU A 38 10.76 -2.59 10.29
CA LEU A 38 9.50 -2.11 10.88
C LEU A 38 8.49 -3.25 11.09
N VAL A 39 8.38 -4.18 10.15
CA VAL A 39 7.53 -5.38 10.28
C VAL A 39 8.04 -6.28 11.42
N VAL A 40 9.35 -6.50 11.52
CA VAL A 40 9.97 -7.25 12.64
C VAL A 40 9.67 -6.55 13.96
N THR A 41 9.79 -5.22 14.01
CA THR A 41 9.51 -4.43 15.21
C THR A 41 8.03 -4.47 15.59
N TYR A 42 7.12 -4.57 14.63
CA TYR A 42 5.70 -4.80 14.91
C TYR A 42 5.49 -6.07 15.75
N TYR A 43 6.14 -7.19 15.44
CA TYR A 43 6.02 -8.42 16.23
C TYR A 43 6.56 -8.26 17.66
N ARG A 44 7.59 -7.43 17.85
CA ARG A 44 8.15 -7.11 19.17
C ARG A 44 7.35 -6.05 19.94
N SER A 45 6.43 -5.36 19.31
CA SER A 45 5.69 -4.26 19.94
C SER A 45 4.65 -4.73 20.98
N GLY A 46 4.27 -6.01 20.98
CA GLY A 46 3.40 -6.63 21.98
C GLY A 46 3.18 -8.13 21.76
N ASP A 47 2.86 -8.84 22.84
CA ASP A 47 2.79 -10.32 22.84
C ASP A 47 1.56 -10.89 22.13
N SER A 48 0.47 -10.11 22.09
CA SER A 48 -0.77 -10.48 21.39
C SER A 48 -1.07 -9.53 20.25
N VAL A 49 -1.76 -10.01 19.23
CA VAL A 49 -2.17 -9.20 18.07
C VAL A 49 -2.95 -7.95 18.51
N TYR A 50 -3.73 -8.04 19.60
CA TYR A 50 -4.48 -6.91 20.16
C TYR A 50 -3.62 -5.80 20.76
N ARG A 51 -2.40 -6.10 21.21
CA ARG A 51 -1.48 -5.13 21.84
C ARG A 51 -0.41 -4.61 20.89
N ARG A 52 -0.24 -5.24 19.71
CA ARG A 52 0.77 -4.82 18.74
C ARG A 52 0.39 -3.50 18.08
N LYS A 53 1.39 -2.67 17.83
CA LYS A 53 1.23 -1.35 17.19
C LYS A 53 0.99 -1.50 15.70
N GLN A 54 -0.28 -1.44 15.28
CA GLN A 54 -0.65 -1.62 13.88
C GLN A 54 0.05 -0.63 12.92
N GLY A 55 0.33 0.61 13.36
CA GLY A 55 1.05 1.60 12.55
C GLY A 55 2.41 1.10 12.05
N LEU A 56 3.16 0.36 12.87
CA LEU A 56 4.45 -0.24 12.45
C LEU A 56 4.28 -1.24 11.32
N LEU A 57 3.21 -2.03 11.35
CA LEU A 57 2.93 -2.99 10.29
C LEU A 57 2.49 -2.32 9.00
N ILE A 58 1.63 -1.30 9.08
CA ILE A 58 1.15 -0.57 7.90
C ILE A 58 2.34 0.10 7.22
N THR A 59 3.10 0.91 7.97
CA THR A 59 4.28 1.59 7.44
C THR A 59 5.31 0.58 6.94
N GLY A 60 5.59 -0.48 7.71
CA GLY A 60 6.54 -1.52 7.32
C GLY A 60 6.14 -2.26 6.05
N ALA A 61 4.88 -2.65 5.91
CA ALA A 61 4.39 -3.34 4.71
C ALA A 61 4.45 -2.45 3.47
N ILE A 62 4.04 -1.18 3.58
CA ILE A 62 4.10 -0.22 2.47
C ILE A 62 5.55 0.02 2.07
N VAL A 63 6.40 0.37 3.03
CA VAL A 63 7.82 0.67 2.77
C VAL A 63 8.55 -0.55 2.20
N THR A 64 8.22 -1.76 2.66
CA THR A 64 8.79 -3.00 2.10
C THR A 64 8.38 -3.19 0.64
N MET A 65 7.09 -3.03 0.32
CA MET A 65 6.59 -3.23 -1.04
C MET A 65 7.07 -2.13 -2.00
N VAL A 66 7.20 -0.89 -1.54
CA VAL A 66 7.81 0.20 -2.32
C VAL A 66 9.29 -0.07 -2.57
N GLY A 67 10.04 -0.52 -1.55
CA GLY A 67 11.44 -0.91 -1.74
C GLY A 67 11.60 -2.09 -2.68
N LEU A 68 10.74 -3.11 -2.57
CA LEU A 68 10.74 -4.25 -3.48
C LEU A 68 10.42 -3.83 -4.92
N PHE A 69 9.46 -2.93 -5.10
CA PHE A 69 9.16 -2.35 -6.41
C PHE A 69 10.38 -1.63 -6.99
N ALA A 70 11.05 -0.76 -6.22
CA ALA A 70 12.25 -0.06 -6.66
C ALA A 70 13.39 -1.02 -7.05
N VAL A 71 13.58 -2.11 -6.30
CA VAL A 71 14.58 -3.14 -6.66
C VAL A 71 14.21 -3.81 -7.99
N ILE A 72 12.94 -4.15 -8.20
CA ILE A 72 12.46 -4.77 -9.45
C ILE A 72 12.62 -3.80 -10.62
N GLU A 73 12.18 -2.55 -10.47
CA GLU A 73 12.25 -1.50 -11.48
C GLU A 73 13.69 -1.28 -11.97
N GLN A 74 14.67 -1.27 -11.07
CA GLN A 74 16.07 -1.05 -11.43
C GLN A 74 16.79 -2.28 -11.98
N ASN A 75 16.42 -3.49 -11.55
CA ASN A 75 17.16 -4.71 -11.87
C ASN A 75 16.51 -5.56 -12.97
N LEU A 76 15.23 -5.34 -13.27
CA LEU A 76 14.51 -6.05 -14.31
C LEU A 76 14.12 -5.07 -15.42
N PRO A 77 14.13 -5.49 -16.70
CA PRO A 77 13.66 -4.66 -17.80
C PRO A 77 12.13 -4.61 -17.76
N VAL A 78 11.59 -3.78 -16.85
CA VAL A 78 10.14 -3.69 -16.66
C VAL A 78 9.51 -2.83 -17.77
N GLY A 79 10.28 -1.97 -18.46
CA GLY A 79 9.77 -1.12 -19.56
C GLY A 79 8.78 -0.07 -19.05
N ASN A 80 7.88 0.45 -19.89
CA ASN A 80 6.84 1.43 -19.50
C ASN A 80 5.71 0.82 -18.62
N ARG A 81 6.02 -0.19 -17.79
CA ARG A 81 5.04 -0.98 -17.01
C ARG A 81 4.97 -0.56 -15.55
N ASP A 82 5.60 0.56 -15.22
CA ASP A 82 5.91 0.95 -13.85
C ASP A 82 4.65 1.38 -13.09
N GLY A 83 3.71 2.01 -13.79
CA GLY A 83 2.47 2.54 -13.22
C GLY A 83 1.62 1.47 -12.56
N TYR A 84 1.14 0.48 -13.33
CA TYR A 84 0.24 -0.53 -12.78
C TYR A 84 0.91 -1.41 -11.72
N LEU A 85 2.20 -1.76 -11.92
CA LEU A 85 2.93 -2.60 -10.97
C LEU A 85 3.07 -1.92 -9.62
N PHE A 86 3.38 -0.63 -9.57
CA PHE A 86 3.44 0.12 -8.33
C PHE A 86 2.14 0.00 -7.51
N PHE A 87 0.98 0.16 -8.16
CA PHE A 87 -0.31 0.02 -7.49
C PHE A 87 -0.61 -1.42 -7.05
N VAL A 88 -0.16 -2.43 -7.81
CA VAL A 88 -0.22 -3.85 -7.38
C VAL A 88 0.59 -4.04 -6.09
N PHE A 89 1.83 -3.56 -6.03
CA PHE A 89 2.68 -3.67 -4.83
C PHE A 89 2.07 -2.98 -3.61
N LEU A 90 1.49 -1.79 -3.79
CA LEU A 90 0.75 -1.12 -2.71
C LEU A 90 -0.50 -1.91 -2.29
N GLY A 91 -1.25 -2.47 -3.23
CA GLY A 91 -2.39 -3.34 -2.93
C GLY A 91 -2.00 -4.57 -2.11
N ILE A 92 -0.87 -5.20 -2.47
CA ILE A 92 -0.29 -6.32 -1.73
C ILE A 92 0.13 -5.89 -0.31
N ALA A 93 0.66 -4.68 -0.13
CA ALA A 93 1.00 -4.17 1.21
C ALA A 93 -0.22 -4.16 2.15
N PHE A 94 -1.37 -3.66 1.68
CA PHE A 94 -2.60 -3.68 2.48
C PHE A 94 -3.16 -5.09 2.67
N LEU A 95 -3.04 -5.96 1.66
CA LEU A 95 -3.38 -7.38 1.81
C LEU A 95 -2.51 -8.06 2.88
N ALA A 96 -1.22 -7.74 2.93
CA ALA A 96 -0.30 -8.22 3.97
C ALA A 96 -0.74 -7.74 5.36
N VAL A 97 -1.17 -6.48 5.51
CA VAL A 97 -1.75 -5.97 6.77
C VAL A 97 -2.98 -6.78 7.17
N PHE A 98 -3.85 -7.13 6.22
CA PHE A 98 -4.99 -8.00 6.49
C PHE A 98 -4.57 -9.38 7.00
N LEU A 99 -3.65 -10.03 6.28
CA LEU A 99 -3.20 -11.38 6.56
C LEU A 99 -2.39 -11.48 7.86
N ILE A 100 -1.59 -10.47 8.19
CA ILE A 100 -0.68 -10.50 9.34
C ILE A 100 -1.38 -10.05 10.64
N HIS A 101 -2.34 -9.12 10.56
CA HIS A 101 -2.91 -8.49 11.76
C HIS A 101 -4.42 -8.62 11.82
N THR A 102 -5.14 -7.90 10.95
CA THR A 102 -6.57 -7.68 11.18
C THR A 102 -7.39 -8.96 11.08
N ARG A 103 -7.04 -9.95 10.25
CA ARG A 103 -7.76 -11.23 10.17
C ARG A 103 -7.84 -11.99 11.51
N HIS A 104 -6.88 -11.77 12.41
CA HIS A 104 -6.78 -12.45 13.70
C HIS A 104 -7.63 -11.77 14.80
N LEU A 105 -8.12 -10.56 14.57
CA LEU A 105 -8.96 -9.81 15.51
C LEU A 105 -10.43 -10.24 15.39
N LYS A 106 -10.72 -11.51 15.72
CA LYS A 106 -12.04 -12.13 15.52
C LYS A 106 -13.16 -11.49 16.36
N THR A 107 -12.82 -10.84 17.46
CA THR A 107 -13.77 -10.14 18.34
C THR A 107 -14.26 -8.80 17.76
N LEU A 108 -13.59 -8.27 16.73
CA LEU A 108 -14.00 -7.01 16.10
C LEU A 108 -15.09 -7.22 15.05
N PRO A 109 -15.98 -6.23 14.86
CA PRO A 109 -16.93 -6.20 13.75
C PRO A 109 -16.23 -6.36 12.39
N LEU A 110 -16.93 -6.98 11.43
CA LEU A 110 -16.39 -7.27 10.09
C LEU A 110 -15.77 -6.05 9.41
N GLY A 111 -16.40 -4.88 9.51
CA GLY A 111 -15.88 -3.63 8.92
C GLY A 111 -14.51 -3.24 9.49
N LYS A 112 -14.34 -3.32 10.81
CA LYS A 112 -13.05 -3.05 11.48
C LYS A 112 -12.01 -4.13 11.20
N ARG A 113 -12.44 -5.34 10.87
CA ARG A 113 -11.54 -6.46 10.56
C ARG A 113 -11.08 -6.49 9.10
N ARG A 114 -11.95 -6.09 8.18
CA ARG A 114 -11.71 -6.15 6.73
C ARG A 114 -11.27 -4.83 6.13
N TRP A 115 -11.06 -3.80 6.96
CA TRP A 115 -10.71 -2.47 6.45
C TRP A 115 -9.52 -2.49 5.48
N PRO A 116 -8.45 -3.30 5.65
CA PRO A 116 -7.32 -3.27 4.70
C PRO A 116 -7.68 -3.87 3.34
N LEU A 117 -8.75 -4.66 3.24
CA LEU A 117 -9.22 -5.19 1.96
C LEU A 117 -9.82 -4.10 1.07
N TYR A 118 -10.36 -3.01 1.63
CA TYR A 118 -10.90 -1.91 0.83
C TYR A 118 -9.81 -1.14 0.05
N PRO A 119 -8.73 -0.63 0.66
CA PRO A 119 -7.64 -0.02 -0.10
C PRO A 119 -6.93 -1.04 -0.99
N ALA A 120 -6.77 -2.30 -0.56
CA ALA A 120 -6.19 -3.33 -1.42
C ALA A 120 -7.01 -3.56 -2.70
N ALA A 121 -8.33 -3.66 -2.57
CA ALA A 121 -9.23 -3.80 -3.72
C ALA A 121 -9.28 -2.54 -4.59
N ALA A 122 -9.31 -1.35 -3.98
CA ALA A 122 -9.28 -0.08 -4.71
C ALA A 122 -7.99 0.08 -5.52
N LEU A 123 -6.83 -0.21 -4.91
CA LEU A 123 -5.52 -0.18 -5.57
C LEU A 123 -5.41 -1.25 -6.64
N GLY A 124 -5.94 -2.46 -6.41
CA GLY A 124 -5.97 -3.51 -7.42
C GLY A 124 -6.86 -3.14 -8.62
N GLY A 125 -8.02 -2.52 -8.38
CA GLY A 125 -8.89 -1.99 -9.43
C GLY A 125 -8.22 -0.85 -10.20
N PHE A 126 -7.51 0.03 -9.50
CA PHE A 126 -6.76 1.12 -10.13
C PHE A 126 -5.57 0.59 -10.94
N ALA A 127 -4.86 -0.42 -10.44
CA ALA A 127 -3.80 -1.09 -11.18
C ALA A 127 -4.34 -1.72 -12.47
N LEU A 128 -5.50 -2.39 -12.42
CA LEU A 128 -6.14 -2.93 -13.61
C LEU A 128 -6.53 -1.82 -14.59
N PHE A 129 -7.04 -0.69 -14.10
CA PHE A 129 -7.34 0.47 -14.93
C PHE A 129 -6.08 0.99 -15.63
N VAL A 130 -4.99 1.24 -14.88
CA VAL A 130 -3.70 1.70 -15.45
C VAL A 130 -3.18 0.71 -16.49
N PHE A 131 -3.23 -0.59 -16.19
CA PHE A 131 -2.86 -1.64 -17.14
C PHE A 131 -3.70 -1.58 -18.42
N VAL A 132 -5.01 -1.40 -18.34
CA VAL A 132 -5.85 -1.25 -19.53
C VAL A 132 -5.43 -0.03 -20.34
N VAL A 133 -5.25 1.13 -19.69
CA VAL A 133 -4.87 2.39 -20.34
C VAL A 133 -3.50 2.30 -21.02
N GLU A 134 -2.53 1.62 -20.40
CA GLU A 134 -1.17 1.51 -20.90
C GLU A 134 -1.01 0.50 -22.04
N PHE A 135 -1.85 -0.55 -22.11
CA PHE A 135 -1.62 -1.70 -23.01
C PHE A 135 -2.69 -1.95 -24.06
N MET A 136 -3.89 -1.41 -23.92
CA MET A 136 -4.91 -1.55 -24.96
C MET A 136 -4.76 -0.45 -26.02
N ASP A 137 -5.29 -0.72 -27.21
CA ASP A 137 -5.20 0.18 -28.36
C ASP A 137 -5.86 1.52 -28.08
N GLN A 138 -5.13 2.63 -28.30
CA GLN A 138 -5.58 3.96 -27.90
C GLN A 138 -6.82 4.40 -28.68
N ASP A 139 -6.95 3.97 -29.93
CA ASP A 139 -8.10 4.28 -30.79
C ASP A 139 -9.43 3.73 -30.23
N LEU A 140 -9.37 2.67 -29.42
CA LEU A 140 -10.55 2.06 -28.78
C LEU A 140 -10.83 2.65 -27.39
N ILE A 141 -9.79 3.03 -26.65
CA ILE A 141 -9.91 3.46 -25.26
C ILE A 141 -10.18 4.96 -25.15
N GLU A 142 -9.56 5.77 -26.01
CA GLU A 142 -9.60 7.24 -25.91
C GLU A 142 -11.03 7.80 -25.90
N PRO A 143 -11.98 7.33 -26.75
CA PRO A 143 -13.37 7.77 -26.69
C PRO A 143 -14.06 7.39 -25.36
N VAL A 144 -13.72 6.22 -24.79
CA VAL A 144 -14.28 5.73 -23.53
C VAL A 144 -13.75 6.55 -22.36
N LEU A 145 -12.45 6.82 -22.31
CA LEU A 145 -11.83 7.62 -21.24
C LEU A 145 -12.22 9.09 -21.29
N ASN A 146 -12.33 9.67 -22.48
CA ASN A 146 -12.62 11.10 -22.60
C ASN A 146 -14.11 11.41 -22.43
N ASN A 147 -14.99 10.45 -22.74
CA ASN A 147 -16.44 10.67 -22.69
C ASN A 147 -17.14 9.80 -21.64
N ALA A 148 -17.07 8.48 -21.79
CA ALA A 148 -17.89 7.56 -20.98
C ALA A 148 -17.45 7.53 -19.50
N PHE A 149 -16.15 7.59 -19.22
CA PHE A 149 -15.62 7.51 -17.86
C PHE A 149 -15.98 8.75 -17.00
N PRO A 150 -15.77 10.01 -17.46
CA PRO A 150 -16.23 11.19 -16.74
C PRO A 150 -17.74 11.23 -16.54
N VAL A 151 -18.52 10.87 -17.57
CA VAL A 151 -19.99 10.79 -17.46
C VAL A 151 -20.39 9.75 -16.41
N GLY A 152 -19.75 8.58 -16.39
CA GLY A 152 -19.96 7.56 -15.37
C GLY A 152 -19.67 8.07 -13.96
N LEU A 153 -18.56 8.78 -13.76
CA LEU A 153 -18.21 9.39 -12.47
C LEU A 153 -19.25 10.43 -12.03
N ILE A 154 -19.73 11.28 -12.95
CA ILE A 154 -20.77 12.27 -12.66
C ILE A 154 -22.06 11.55 -12.24
N VAL A 155 -22.50 10.53 -12.99
CA VAL A 155 -23.72 9.77 -12.68
C VAL A 155 -23.61 9.10 -11.31
N VAL A 156 -22.51 8.41 -11.02
CA VAL A 156 -22.27 7.77 -9.72
C VAL A 156 -22.23 8.82 -8.60
N GLY A 157 -21.56 9.95 -8.82
CA GLY A 157 -21.51 11.07 -7.87
C GLY A 157 -22.89 11.63 -7.53
N VAL A 158 -23.71 11.89 -8.55
CA VAL A 158 -25.10 12.36 -8.37
C VAL A 158 -25.93 11.34 -7.60
N ILE A 159 -25.84 10.04 -7.93
CA ILE A 159 -26.55 8.98 -7.22
C ILE A 159 -26.17 8.97 -5.72
N LEU A 160 -24.87 9.08 -5.42
CA LEU A 160 -24.39 9.11 -4.03
C LEU A 160 -24.92 10.32 -3.27
N ILE A 161 -24.90 11.51 -3.88
CA ILE A 161 -25.45 12.74 -3.28
C ILE A 161 -26.94 12.57 -2.97
N VAL A 162 -27.74 12.13 -3.95
CA VAL A 162 -29.19 11.91 -3.76
C VAL A 162 -29.46 10.91 -2.64
N LYS A 163 -28.68 9.83 -2.58
CA LYS A 163 -28.83 8.78 -1.56
C LYS A 163 -28.43 9.29 -0.16
N ALA A 164 -27.45 10.18 -0.06
CA ALA A 164 -27.05 10.81 1.20
C ALA A 164 -28.16 11.72 1.75
N PHE A 165 -28.76 12.58 0.92
CA PHE A 165 -29.87 13.44 1.34
C PHE A 165 -31.12 12.67 1.77
N ARG A 166 -31.39 11.51 1.16
CA ARG A 166 -32.52 10.63 1.53
C ARG A 166 -32.35 9.93 2.88
N LYS A 167 -31.12 9.73 3.36
CA LYS A 167 -30.84 9.11 4.67
C LYS A 167 -30.76 10.11 5.82
N GLY A 168 -30.63 11.41 5.51
CA GLY A 168 -30.58 12.50 6.49
C GLY A 168 -31.95 13.10 6.85
N LYS A 169 -33.03 12.62 6.22
CA LYS A 169 -34.43 12.84 6.63
C LYS A 169 -34.96 11.57 7.27
#